data_AF-F6QEF4-F1
#
_entry.id   AF-F6QEF4-F1
#
_cell.length_a   1.000
_cell.length_b   1.000
_cell.length_c   1.000
_cell.angle_alpha   90.00
_cell.angle_beta   90.00
_cell.angle_gamma   90.00
#
_symmetry.space_group_name_H-M   'P 1'
#
loop_
_entity.id
_entity.type
_entity.pdbx_description
1 polymer ?
#
loop_
_entity_poly.entity_id
_entity_poly.type
_entity_poly.pdbx_seq_one_letter_code
_entity_poly.pdbx_strand_id
1 'polypeptide(L)'
;MVWRSGSNYHVIKQCKQRLACANNQLQNTKSSGVSTQCNNDQPNSMCTCCCHDDRCNVGDVTCTQDQTCPPQNQMPHGHITCTDRNQPGSHCTFECTDHEYDVYPAGKNRNHCLSNGSWSESPPCCARPCPPYFLADIVTLYHSSNIHAYEHMVRIAFLSAEQTAIAGDAVKYAGLYYSGEVNMESIVHFNEYNDDKLTMQGLFMQRVIMNNTADRKVNTGAAMEFARTHMFNQSNGVRGEVPRILMVITDENSTDDVLEPAEKLRAEGVLTYAIGLAEDGKILDRDQLMQIAGEDDHLFNPDHDISQVGVGLINEFTVHICADPCVHALHNHEHFAR
;
A
#
# COMPACT_ATOMS: atom_id res chain seq x y z
N MET A 1 39.18 -28.19 35.72
CA MET A 1 39.43 -29.10 36.88
C MET A 1 40.89 -29.54 36.85
N VAL A 2 41.57 -29.65 37.99
CA VAL A 2 42.99 -30.10 38.06
C VAL A 2 43.08 -31.36 38.92
N TRP A 3 43.72 -32.41 38.42
CA TRP A 3 44.07 -33.60 39.23
C TRP A 3 45.49 -34.08 38.92
N ARG A 4 46.01 -34.99 39.74
CA ARG A 4 47.40 -35.45 39.69
C ARG A 4 47.46 -36.94 39.40
N SER A 5 48.36 -37.35 38.51
CA SER A 5 48.71 -38.75 38.26
C SER A 5 50.22 -38.89 38.31
N GLY A 6 50.72 -39.53 39.37
CA GLY A 6 52.16 -39.58 39.66
C GLY A 6 52.78 -38.19 39.89
N SER A 7 53.91 -37.91 39.24
CA SER A 7 54.59 -36.61 39.28
C SER A 7 53.98 -35.56 38.34
N ASN A 8 52.97 -35.93 37.54
CA ASN A 8 52.37 -35.05 36.54
C ASN A 8 51.03 -34.46 37.01
N TYR A 9 50.82 -33.19 36.71
CA TYR A 9 49.56 -32.48 36.92
C TYR A 9 48.76 -32.44 35.61
N HIS A 10 47.49 -32.80 35.67
CA HIS A 10 46.56 -32.77 34.55
C HIS A 10 45.54 -31.66 34.78
N VAL A 11 45.43 -30.74 33.81
CA VAL A 11 44.46 -29.64 33.82
C VAL A 11 43.44 -29.89 32.73
N ILE A 12 42.18 -30.15 33.08
CA ILE A 12 41.07 -29.99 32.13
C ILE A 12 40.82 -28.48 31.97
N LYS A 13 41.11 -27.98 30.77
CA LYS A 13 40.69 -26.67 30.28
C LYS A 13 39.16 -26.73 30.04
N GLN A 14 38.39 -25.89 30.73
CA GLN A 14 36.97 -25.64 30.42
C GLN A 14 36.82 -24.17 30.02
N CYS A 15 35.86 -23.87 29.13
CA CYS A 15 35.54 -22.50 28.72
C CYS A 15 35.06 -21.67 29.92
N LYS A 16 35.44 -20.39 29.99
CA LYS A 16 34.87 -19.44 30.95
C LYS A 16 33.43 -19.11 30.56
N GLN A 17 32.54 -18.95 31.55
CA GLN A 17 31.18 -18.44 31.34
C GLN A 17 31.21 -17.05 30.66
N ARG A 18 30.21 -16.73 29.83
CA ARG A 18 30.12 -15.49 29.01
C ARG A 18 30.42 -14.21 29.80
N LEU A 19 29.84 -14.04 30.99
CA LEU A 19 30.09 -12.86 31.86
C LEU A 19 31.55 -12.76 32.33
N ALA A 20 32.24 -13.89 32.55
CA ALA A 20 33.62 -13.89 32.99
C ALA A 20 34.60 -13.52 31.86
N CYS A 21 34.25 -13.77 30.60
CA CYS A 21 35.01 -13.26 29.44
C CYS A 21 34.82 -11.75 29.27
N ALA A 22 33.57 -11.26 29.37
CA ALA A 22 33.27 -9.82 29.27
C ALA A 22 34.00 -9.01 30.36
N ASN A 23 33.98 -9.49 31.62
CA ASN A 23 34.70 -8.84 32.72
C ASN A 23 36.22 -8.84 32.51
N ASN A 24 36.80 -9.90 31.92
CA ASN A 24 38.23 -9.96 31.65
C ASN A 24 38.68 -9.00 30.54
N GLN A 25 37.84 -8.78 29.53
CA GLN A 25 38.09 -7.78 28.47
C GLN A 25 38.05 -6.36 29.03
N LEU A 26 37.09 -6.06 29.90
CA LEU A 26 36.98 -4.76 30.56
C LEU A 26 38.17 -4.46 31.50
N GLN A 27 38.70 -5.50 32.15
CA GLN A 27 39.82 -5.36 33.09
C GLN A 27 41.21 -5.33 32.42
N ASN A 28 41.34 -5.76 31.16
CA ASN A 28 42.61 -5.78 30.44
C ASN A 28 42.57 -4.91 29.17
N THR A 29 42.55 -3.60 29.38
CA THR A 29 42.59 -2.59 28.30
C THR A 29 44.02 -2.37 27.79
N LYS A 30 44.52 -3.23 26.89
CA LYS A 30 45.69 -2.88 26.05
C LYS A 30 45.46 -3.19 24.56
N SER A 31 45.80 -2.17 23.76
CA SER A 31 45.91 -2.04 22.29
C SER A 31 45.30 -3.13 21.40
N SER A 32 44.16 -2.76 20.81
CA SER A 32 43.58 -3.14 19.51
C SER A 32 44.36 -4.15 18.65
N GLY A 33 43.76 -5.33 18.42
CA GLY A 33 43.99 -6.11 17.19
C GLY A 33 44.23 -7.61 17.34
N VAL A 34 44.49 -8.14 18.54
CA VAL A 34 44.80 -9.57 18.72
C VAL A 34 43.77 -10.21 19.65
N SER A 35 42.87 -11.04 19.10
CA SER A 35 41.76 -11.68 19.83
C SER A 35 42.17 -12.91 20.66
N THR A 36 43.43 -13.32 20.62
CA THR A 36 43.91 -14.55 21.28
C THR A 36 45.29 -14.36 21.91
N GLN A 37 45.45 -14.76 23.18
CA GLN A 37 46.76 -14.88 23.83
C GLN A 37 46.97 -16.34 24.30
N CYS A 38 47.06 -17.29 23.37
CA CYS A 38 47.49 -18.65 23.73
C CYS A 38 49.03 -18.72 23.62
N ASN A 39 49.71 -18.81 24.76
CA ASN A 39 51.18 -18.94 24.81
C ASN A 39 51.64 -20.39 24.51
N ASN A 40 51.38 -20.89 23.30
CA ASN A 40 51.92 -22.14 22.74
C ASN A 40 51.96 -23.34 23.72
N ASP A 41 50.83 -23.62 24.39
CA ASP A 41 50.67 -24.74 25.33
C ASP A 41 51.73 -24.84 26.45
N GLN A 42 52.28 -23.70 26.86
CA GLN A 42 53.03 -23.60 28.11
C GLN A 42 52.11 -23.91 29.32
N PRO A 43 52.67 -24.39 30.46
CA PRO A 43 51.92 -24.79 31.67
C PRO A 43 51.00 -23.74 32.34
N ASN A 44 50.87 -22.52 31.80
CA ASN A 44 49.96 -21.48 32.29
C ASN A 44 49.26 -20.72 31.15
N SER A 45 49.04 -21.38 30.01
CA SER A 45 48.41 -20.74 28.84
C SER A 45 46.95 -20.39 29.10
N MET A 46 46.60 -19.12 28.91
CA MET A 46 45.24 -18.58 29.08
C MET A 46 44.57 -18.44 27.70
N CYS A 47 43.79 -19.43 27.27
CA CYS A 47 43.04 -19.33 26.02
C CYS A 47 41.67 -18.69 26.26
N THR A 48 41.43 -17.52 25.68
CA THR A 48 40.13 -16.83 25.67
C THR A 48 39.22 -17.50 24.65
N CYS A 49 38.10 -18.08 25.08
CA CYS A 49 37.08 -18.60 24.16
C CYS A 49 35.97 -17.56 23.98
N CYS A 50 35.60 -17.29 22.74
CA CYS A 50 34.32 -16.69 22.37
C CYS A 50 33.59 -17.70 21.48
N CYS A 51 32.88 -18.67 22.07
CA CYS A 51 32.04 -19.60 21.31
C CYS A 51 30.76 -19.91 22.10
N HIS A 52 29.67 -20.16 21.37
CA HIS A 52 28.36 -20.55 21.91
C HIS A 52 28.29 -22.02 22.36
N ASP A 53 29.27 -22.86 21.97
CA ASP A 53 29.38 -24.29 22.28
C ASP A 53 30.67 -24.64 23.05
N ASP A 54 30.69 -25.79 23.72
CA ASP A 54 31.79 -26.33 24.56
C ASP A 54 33.04 -26.81 23.78
N ARG A 55 33.21 -26.43 22.51
CA ARG A 55 34.34 -26.88 21.68
C ARG A 55 35.49 -25.87 21.73
N CYS A 56 36.69 -26.33 22.08
CA CYS A 56 37.93 -25.56 21.94
C CYS A 56 38.35 -25.52 20.47
N ASN A 57 38.58 -24.31 19.93
CA ASN A 57 38.94 -24.12 18.53
C ASN A 57 40.31 -24.71 18.21
N VAL A 58 40.36 -25.62 17.23
CA VAL A 58 41.60 -26.11 16.60
C VAL A 58 41.93 -25.15 15.46
N GLY A 59 42.52 -24.00 15.78
CA GLY A 59 42.95 -22.99 14.81
C GLY A 59 42.40 -21.58 15.08
N ASP A 60 42.95 -20.60 14.36
CA ASP A 60 42.54 -19.19 14.42
C ASP A 60 41.08 -19.06 13.98
N VAL A 61 40.17 -19.08 14.95
CA VAL A 61 38.78 -18.70 14.73
C VAL A 61 38.71 -17.20 14.96
N THR A 62 38.76 -16.44 13.87
CA THR A 62 38.27 -15.06 13.86
C THR A 62 36.84 -15.12 14.39
N CYS A 63 36.63 -14.62 15.61
CA CYS A 63 35.30 -14.40 16.15
C CYS A 63 34.70 -13.29 15.30
N THR A 64 34.04 -13.64 14.21
CA THR A 64 33.20 -12.72 13.45
C THR A 64 32.23 -12.14 14.47
N GLN A 65 32.27 -10.83 14.69
CA GLN A 65 31.33 -10.14 15.57
C GLN A 65 29.93 -10.67 15.28
N ASP A 66 29.18 -11.06 16.31
CA ASP A 66 27.78 -11.45 16.19
C ASP A 66 27.09 -10.39 15.34
N GLN A 67 26.80 -10.72 14.08
CA GLN A 67 26.06 -9.81 13.22
C GLN A 67 24.64 -9.85 13.74
N THR A 68 24.30 -8.90 14.59
CA THR A 68 22.92 -8.71 15.04
C THR A 68 22.09 -8.32 13.84
N CYS A 69 20.84 -8.79 13.80
CA CYS A 69 19.93 -8.35 12.77
C CYS A 69 19.71 -6.83 12.85
N PRO A 70 19.38 -6.17 11.71
CA PRO A 70 19.00 -4.77 11.72
C PRO A 70 17.86 -4.52 12.71
N PRO A 71 17.80 -3.36 13.39
CA PRO A 71 16.62 -2.99 14.17
C PRO A 71 15.35 -3.10 13.34
N GLN A 72 14.35 -3.77 13.90
CA GLN A 72 12.99 -3.72 13.37
C GLN A 72 12.48 -2.28 13.56
N ASN A 73 12.04 -1.64 12.47
CA ASN A 73 11.55 -0.25 12.49
C ASN A 73 10.30 -0.13 13.39
N GLN A 74 9.94 1.11 13.75
CA GLN A 74 8.66 1.35 14.40
C GLN A 74 7.52 0.89 13.48
N MET A 75 6.52 0.24 14.07
CA MET A 75 5.31 -0.21 13.39
C MET A 75 4.18 0.74 13.82
N PRO A 76 3.82 1.76 13.02
CA PRO A 76 2.66 2.60 13.31
C PRO A 76 1.42 1.75 13.52
N HIS A 77 0.55 2.14 14.45
CA HIS A 77 -0.65 1.36 14.82
C HIS A 77 -0.37 -0.08 15.29
N GLY A 78 0.87 -0.36 15.72
CA GLY A 78 1.26 -1.69 16.16
C GLY A 78 2.39 -1.68 17.19
N HIS A 79 2.74 -2.88 17.63
CA HIS A 79 3.85 -3.12 18.53
C HIS A 79 4.61 -4.38 18.15
N ILE A 80 5.90 -4.37 18.47
CA ILE A 80 6.85 -5.43 18.14
C ILE A 80 7.41 -5.98 19.45
N THR A 81 7.30 -7.29 19.65
CA THR A 81 7.83 -7.98 20.83
C THR A 81 8.85 -9.01 20.42
N CYS A 82 10.10 -8.87 20.88
CA CYS A 82 11.19 -9.79 20.56
C CYS A 82 11.75 -10.47 21.81
N THR A 83 12.10 -11.74 21.69
CA THR A 83 12.67 -12.57 22.77
C THR A 83 14.04 -12.09 23.28
N ASP A 84 14.96 -11.70 22.38
CA ASP A 84 16.28 -11.12 22.74
C ASP A 84 16.70 -9.99 21.78
N ARG A 85 15.81 -9.00 21.61
CA ARG A 85 16.00 -7.86 20.70
C ARG A 85 16.35 -8.35 19.27
N ASN A 86 17.52 -7.98 18.74
CA ASN A 86 17.99 -8.34 17.40
C ASN A 86 19.16 -9.33 17.42
N GLN A 87 19.33 -10.09 18.52
CA GLN A 87 20.40 -11.09 18.60
C GLN A 87 20.09 -12.31 17.71
N PRO A 88 21.10 -12.97 17.12
CA PRO A 88 20.90 -14.24 16.42
C PRO A 88 20.09 -15.25 17.25
N GLY A 89 19.08 -15.87 16.64
CA GLY A 89 18.12 -16.77 17.30
C GLY A 89 16.89 -16.08 17.90
N SER A 90 16.82 -14.74 17.87
CA SER A 90 15.65 -14.01 18.38
C SER A 90 14.42 -14.24 17.51
N HIS A 91 13.30 -14.51 18.16
CA HIS A 91 11.96 -14.49 17.57
C HIS A 91 11.23 -13.21 17.94
N CYS A 92 10.67 -12.53 16.95
CA CYS A 92 9.83 -11.35 17.10
C CYS A 92 8.39 -11.62 16.65
N THR A 93 7.42 -11.08 17.38
CA THR A 93 5.99 -11.06 17.05
C THR A 93 5.53 -9.62 16.78
N PHE A 94 4.59 -9.48 15.84
CA PHE A 94 4.04 -8.20 15.40
C PHE A 94 2.53 -8.21 15.59
N GLU A 95 1.99 -7.16 16.21
CA GLU A 95 0.58 -7.06 16.56
C GLU A 95 0.08 -5.63 16.38
N CYS A 96 -1.06 -5.46 15.73
CA CYS A 96 -1.72 -4.16 15.56
C CYS A 96 -2.56 -3.81 16.78
N THR A 97 -2.54 -2.55 17.20
CA THR A 97 -3.18 -2.08 18.44
C THR A 97 -4.62 -1.64 18.24
N ASP A 98 -4.97 -1.21 17.03
CA ASP A 98 -6.27 -0.67 16.69
C ASP A 98 -7.10 -1.70 15.92
N HIS A 99 -8.40 -1.80 16.22
CA HIS A 99 -9.31 -2.76 15.58
C HIS A 99 -9.55 -2.51 14.07
N GLU A 100 -9.09 -1.36 13.56
CA GLU A 100 -9.21 -0.99 12.15
C GLU A 100 -8.00 -1.44 11.31
N TYR A 101 -6.97 -2.00 11.95
CA TYR A 101 -5.71 -2.38 11.30
C TYR A 101 -5.41 -3.86 11.49
N ASP A 102 -4.97 -4.48 10.41
CA ASP A 102 -4.51 -5.87 10.38
C ASP A 102 -3.02 -5.93 10.00
N VAL A 103 -2.37 -7.02 10.42
CA VAL A 103 -0.98 -7.30 10.02
C VAL A 103 -0.96 -7.68 8.54
N TYR A 104 -0.22 -6.92 7.74
CA TYR A 104 0.02 -7.21 6.33
C TYR A 104 1.51 -7.55 6.07
N PRO A 105 1.81 -8.60 5.29
CA PRO A 105 0.87 -9.57 4.70
C PRO A 105 0.20 -10.46 5.76
N ALA A 106 -1.02 -10.91 5.48
CA ALA A 106 -1.78 -11.74 6.39
C ALA A 106 -0.99 -13.00 6.80
N GLY A 107 -0.92 -13.27 8.11
CA GLY A 107 -0.20 -14.43 8.67
C GLY A 107 1.33 -14.26 8.76
N LYS A 108 1.90 -13.15 8.28
CA LYS A 108 3.34 -12.83 8.40
C LYS A 108 3.66 -12.03 9.67
N ASN A 109 3.06 -12.42 10.80
CA ASN A 109 3.19 -11.73 12.10
C ASN A 109 4.39 -12.20 12.94
N ARG A 110 5.34 -12.93 12.35
CA ARG A 110 6.52 -13.46 13.03
C ARG A 110 7.76 -13.31 12.17
N ASN A 111 8.88 -13.02 12.82
CA ASN A 111 10.18 -12.94 12.17
C ASN A 111 11.27 -13.54 13.08
N HIS A 112 12.33 -14.08 12.48
CA HIS A 112 13.42 -14.75 13.18
C HIS A 112 14.78 -14.21 12.74
N CYS A 113 15.64 -13.88 13.69
CA CYS A 113 16.99 -13.39 13.41
C CYS A 113 17.93 -14.58 13.12
N LEU A 114 18.40 -14.69 11.88
CA LEU A 114 19.27 -15.77 11.42
C LEU A 114 20.72 -15.55 11.90
N SER A 115 21.51 -16.63 11.92
CA SER A 115 22.92 -16.61 12.37
C SER A 115 23.84 -15.77 11.49
N ASN A 116 23.43 -15.44 10.27
CA ASN A 116 24.13 -14.55 9.34
C ASN A 116 23.78 -13.06 9.55
N GLY A 117 23.00 -12.72 10.57
CA GLY A 117 22.59 -11.35 10.85
C GLY A 117 21.49 -10.77 9.95
N SER A 118 20.72 -11.61 9.26
CA SER A 118 19.52 -11.19 8.53
C SER A 118 18.24 -11.72 9.16
N TRP A 119 17.14 -10.99 9.00
CA TRP A 119 15.81 -11.48 9.34
C TRP A 119 15.35 -12.55 8.34
N SER A 120 14.55 -13.51 8.79
CA SER A 120 14.03 -14.60 7.95
C SER A 120 13.01 -14.15 6.92
N GLU A 121 12.31 -13.06 7.22
CA GLU A 121 11.26 -12.46 6.40
C GLU A 121 11.41 -10.92 6.42
N SER A 122 10.77 -10.25 5.46
CA SER A 122 10.61 -8.79 5.51
C SER A 122 9.67 -8.42 6.67
N PRO A 123 9.90 -7.28 7.36
CA PRO A 123 8.99 -6.81 8.42
C PRO A 123 7.57 -6.55 7.88
N PRO A 124 6.51 -7.00 8.58
CA PRO A 124 5.15 -6.63 8.23
C PRO A 124 4.83 -5.18 8.65
N CYS A 125 3.68 -4.67 8.22
CA CYS A 125 3.12 -3.41 8.71
C CYS A 125 1.70 -3.62 9.28
N CYS A 126 1.17 -2.60 9.95
CA CYS A 126 -0.25 -2.50 10.24
C CYS A 126 -0.91 -1.70 9.15
N ALA A 127 -1.86 -2.32 8.46
CA ALA A 127 -2.57 -1.73 7.34
C ALA A 127 -4.08 -1.91 7.54
N ARG A 128 -4.87 -0.92 7.10
CA ARG A 128 -6.32 -1.07 7.07
C ARG A 128 -6.72 -2.08 5.99
N PRO A 129 -7.78 -2.86 6.20
CA PRO A 129 -8.25 -3.80 5.20
C PRO A 129 -8.72 -3.06 3.94
N CYS A 130 -8.33 -3.57 2.78
CA CYS A 130 -8.62 -2.99 1.48
C CYS A 130 -9.30 -4.07 0.63
N PRO A 131 -10.63 -3.99 0.37
CA PRO A 131 -11.59 -2.96 0.80
C PRO A 131 -11.99 -3.03 2.30
N PRO A 132 -12.62 -1.99 2.89
CA PRO A 132 -13.20 -0.79 2.25
C PRO A 132 -12.27 0.43 2.17
N TYR A 133 -11.02 0.32 2.64
CA TYR A 133 -10.08 1.46 2.75
C TYR A 133 -9.08 1.53 1.60
N PHE A 134 -9.54 1.53 0.34
CA PHE A 134 -8.65 1.83 -0.78
C PHE A 134 -8.43 3.32 -0.93
N LEU A 135 -7.22 3.71 -1.34
CA LEU A 135 -6.80 5.09 -1.46
C LEU A 135 -6.89 5.53 -2.92
N ALA A 136 -7.85 6.39 -3.23
CA ALA A 136 -8.02 6.95 -4.58
C ALA A 136 -8.79 8.28 -4.55
N ASP A 137 -8.49 9.17 -5.50
CA ASP A 137 -9.30 10.35 -5.80
C ASP A 137 -10.01 10.12 -7.13
N ILE A 138 -11.33 9.91 -7.06
CA ILE A 138 -12.16 9.53 -8.21
C ILE A 138 -12.98 10.74 -8.66
N VAL A 139 -12.79 11.16 -9.92
CA VAL A 139 -13.70 12.08 -10.61
C VAL A 139 -14.62 11.27 -11.52
N THR A 140 -15.93 11.45 -11.39
CA THR A 140 -16.91 10.79 -12.28
C THR A 140 -17.63 11.80 -13.18
N LEU A 141 -17.63 11.52 -14.48
CA LEU A 141 -18.37 12.27 -15.51
C LEU A 141 -19.66 11.52 -15.84
N TYR A 142 -20.80 12.16 -15.63
CA TYR A 142 -22.12 11.58 -15.83
C TYR A 142 -22.79 12.19 -17.06
N HIS A 143 -23.27 11.34 -17.97
CA HIS A 143 -24.15 11.73 -19.04
C HIS A 143 -25.23 10.68 -19.25
N SER A 144 -26.50 11.08 -19.19
CA SER A 144 -27.64 10.20 -19.47
C SER A 144 -28.62 10.85 -20.46
N SER A 145 -29.02 10.12 -21.48
CA SER A 145 -30.02 10.56 -22.45
C SER A 145 -31.47 10.31 -22.00
N ASN A 146 -31.66 9.43 -21.01
CA ASN A 146 -32.97 9.05 -20.47
C ASN A 146 -32.91 8.73 -18.97
N ILE A 147 -34.09 8.63 -18.35
CA ILE A 147 -34.22 8.44 -16.90
C ILE A 147 -33.73 7.07 -16.43
N HIS A 148 -33.84 6.02 -17.24
CA HIS A 148 -33.39 4.67 -16.86
C HIS A 148 -31.86 4.60 -16.81
N ALA A 149 -31.18 5.14 -17.83
CA ALA A 149 -29.74 5.30 -17.82
C ALA A 149 -29.27 6.12 -16.61
N TYR A 150 -29.94 7.24 -16.31
CA TYR A 150 -29.66 8.04 -15.11
C TYR A 150 -29.79 7.23 -13.81
N GLU A 151 -30.89 6.50 -13.63
CA GLU A 151 -31.11 5.65 -12.44
C GLU A 151 -30.00 4.60 -12.29
N HIS A 152 -29.53 4.04 -13.40
CA HIS A 152 -28.43 3.08 -13.43
C HIS A 152 -27.09 3.71 -13.06
N MET A 153 -26.78 4.91 -13.54
CA MET A 153 -25.58 5.67 -13.16
C MET A 153 -25.55 5.96 -11.67
N VAL A 154 -26.66 6.48 -11.12
CA VAL A 154 -26.79 6.76 -9.69
C VAL A 154 -26.63 5.48 -8.88
N ARG A 155 -27.19 4.36 -9.34
CA ARG A 155 -27.04 3.06 -8.67
C ARG A 155 -25.59 2.58 -8.66
N ILE A 156 -24.85 2.69 -9.77
CA ILE A 156 -23.43 2.33 -9.84
C ILE A 156 -22.62 3.19 -8.87
N ALA A 157 -22.80 4.51 -8.91
CA ALA A 157 -22.10 5.43 -8.02
C ALA A 157 -22.38 5.13 -6.55
N PHE A 158 -23.65 4.88 -6.21
CA PHE A 158 -24.04 4.54 -4.84
C PHE A 158 -23.48 3.19 -4.38
N LEU A 159 -23.54 2.15 -5.22
CA LEU A 159 -22.96 0.84 -4.90
C LEU A 159 -21.44 0.89 -4.74
N SER A 160 -20.76 1.72 -5.55
CA SER A 160 -19.33 1.99 -5.38
C SER A 160 -19.07 2.66 -4.04
N ALA A 161 -19.75 3.78 -3.75
CA ALA A 161 -19.57 4.50 -2.49
C ALA A 161 -19.93 3.65 -1.25
N GLU A 162 -20.93 2.78 -1.34
CA GLU A 162 -21.36 1.94 -0.21
C GLU A 162 -20.32 0.91 0.21
N GLN A 163 -19.57 0.37 -0.75
CA GLN A 163 -18.54 -0.64 -0.49
C GLN A 163 -17.21 -0.03 -0.02
N THR A 164 -17.18 1.28 0.18
CA THR A 164 -15.96 2.05 0.44
C THR A 164 -16.09 2.94 1.65
N ALA A 165 -14.97 3.14 2.34
CA ALA A 165 -14.83 4.17 3.35
C ALA A 165 -14.43 5.48 2.68
N ILE A 166 -15.08 6.58 3.07
CA ILE A 166 -14.73 7.92 2.62
C ILE A 166 -14.05 8.62 3.79
N ALA A 167 -12.77 8.96 3.62
CA ALA A 167 -11.93 9.55 4.64
C ALA A 167 -10.71 10.23 4.01
N GLY A 168 -9.98 11.03 4.80
CA GLY A 168 -8.72 11.65 4.39
C GLY A 168 -7.66 10.64 3.92
N ASP A 169 -7.72 9.41 4.44
CA ASP A 169 -6.84 8.28 4.19
C ASP A 169 -7.55 7.13 3.44
N ALA A 170 -8.72 7.37 2.85
CA ALA A 170 -9.47 6.39 2.04
C ALA A 170 -9.91 7.00 0.71
N VAL A 171 -10.96 6.50 0.05
CA VAL A 171 -11.38 7.06 -1.26
C VAL A 171 -12.08 8.41 -1.09
N LYS A 172 -11.92 9.29 -2.07
CA LYS A 172 -12.69 10.54 -2.20
C LYS A 172 -13.34 10.60 -3.57
N TYR A 173 -14.53 11.19 -3.65
CA TYR A 173 -15.33 11.28 -4.88
C TYR A 173 -15.62 12.73 -5.23
N ALA A 174 -15.38 13.07 -6.49
CA ALA A 174 -15.83 14.30 -7.12
C ALA A 174 -16.57 13.93 -8.41
N GLY A 175 -17.33 14.84 -8.97
CA GLY A 175 -18.03 14.55 -10.21
C GLY A 175 -18.84 15.70 -10.75
N LEU A 176 -19.33 15.50 -11.97
CA LEU A 176 -20.15 16.47 -12.69
C LEU A 176 -21.00 15.77 -13.74
N TYR A 177 -22.08 16.42 -14.12
CA TYR A 177 -22.95 16.07 -15.23
C TYR A 177 -22.59 16.89 -16.48
N TYR A 178 -22.65 16.29 -17.66
CA TYR A 178 -22.39 16.98 -18.93
C TYR A 178 -23.34 16.53 -20.05
N SER A 179 -23.45 17.36 -21.08
CA SER A 179 -24.05 17.02 -22.38
C SER A 179 -23.21 17.68 -23.48
N GLY A 180 -23.71 18.68 -24.19
CA GLY A 180 -22.91 19.51 -25.11
C GLY A 180 -21.88 20.37 -24.37
N GLU A 181 -22.16 20.72 -23.12
CA GLU A 181 -21.25 21.43 -22.23
C GLU A 181 -21.30 20.82 -20.82
N VAL A 182 -20.31 21.16 -19.99
CA VAL A 182 -20.32 20.79 -18.56
C VAL A 182 -21.40 21.61 -17.85
N ASN A 183 -22.27 20.94 -17.10
CA ASN A 183 -23.22 21.61 -16.23
C ASN A 183 -22.50 22.11 -14.96
N MET A 184 -22.16 23.39 -14.92
CA MET A 184 -21.41 23.97 -13.80
C MET A 184 -22.13 23.86 -12.44
N GLU A 185 -23.46 23.81 -12.42
CA GLU A 185 -24.23 23.65 -11.17
C GLU A 185 -24.20 22.21 -10.64
N SER A 186 -23.81 21.25 -11.48
CA SER A 186 -23.73 19.83 -11.12
C SER A 186 -22.44 19.43 -10.43
N ILE A 187 -21.45 20.32 -10.40
CA ILE A 187 -20.10 20.02 -9.91
C ILE A 187 -20.13 19.75 -8.40
N VAL A 188 -19.45 18.67 -8.02
CA VAL A 188 -19.13 18.33 -6.62
C VAL A 188 -17.62 18.14 -6.52
N HIS A 189 -16.96 18.94 -5.68
CA HIS A 189 -15.52 18.83 -5.39
C HIS A 189 -15.23 18.00 -4.14
N PHE A 190 -14.01 17.47 -4.03
CA PHE A 190 -13.58 16.59 -2.93
C PHE A 190 -13.63 17.26 -1.56
N ASN A 191 -13.40 18.58 -1.50
CA ASN A 191 -13.34 19.35 -0.26
C ASN A 191 -14.69 19.90 0.23
N GLU A 192 -15.80 19.67 -0.48
CA GLU A 192 -17.10 20.24 -0.10
C GLU A 192 -17.79 19.51 1.05
N TYR A 193 -17.52 18.21 1.21
CA TYR A 193 -18.21 17.35 2.17
C TYR A 193 -17.37 17.00 3.40
N ASN A 194 -16.12 17.51 3.51
CA ASN A 194 -15.23 17.27 4.65
C ASN A 194 -15.12 15.79 5.06
N ASP A 195 -14.98 14.91 4.07
CA ASP A 195 -14.89 13.46 4.25
C ASP A 195 -16.13 12.79 4.87
N ASP A 196 -17.26 13.50 4.97
CA ASP A 196 -18.53 12.92 5.40
C ASP A 196 -19.29 12.28 4.23
N LYS A 197 -19.44 10.94 4.29
CA LYS A 197 -20.09 10.13 3.25
C LYS A 197 -21.54 10.53 2.99
N LEU A 198 -22.31 10.85 4.04
CA LEU A 198 -23.72 11.22 3.88
C LEU A 198 -23.88 12.59 3.22
N THR A 199 -23.02 13.55 3.57
CA THR A 199 -22.95 14.87 2.94
C THR A 199 -22.54 14.74 1.48
N MET A 200 -21.52 13.91 1.17
CA MET A 200 -21.13 13.59 -0.21
C MET A 200 -22.34 13.07 -1.00
N GLN A 201 -23.00 12.01 -0.50
CA GLN A 201 -24.17 11.43 -1.17
C GLN A 201 -25.30 12.46 -1.38
N GLY A 202 -25.54 13.32 -0.39
CA GLY A 202 -26.53 14.41 -0.49
C GLY A 202 -26.19 15.41 -1.59
N LEU A 203 -24.92 15.83 -1.70
CA LEU A 203 -24.46 16.74 -2.75
C LEU A 203 -24.62 16.15 -4.15
N PHE A 204 -24.21 14.90 -4.34
CA PHE A 204 -24.37 14.21 -5.63
C PHE A 204 -25.84 14.09 -6.01
N MET A 205 -26.70 13.66 -5.09
CA MET A 205 -28.15 13.53 -5.35
C MET A 205 -28.83 14.88 -5.62
N GLN A 206 -28.30 15.98 -5.08
CA GLN A 206 -28.86 17.32 -5.28
C GLN A 206 -28.39 17.97 -6.59
N ARG A 207 -27.16 17.71 -7.03
CA ARG A 207 -26.51 18.47 -8.11
C ARG A 207 -26.33 17.66 -9.40
N VAL A 208 -25.98 16.39 -9.31
CA VAL A 208 -25.79 15.51 -10.47
C VAL A 208 -27.15 14.97 -10.90
N ILE A 209 -27.95 15.85 -11.49
CA ILE A 209 -29.30 15.56 -11.97
C ILE A 209 -29.30 15.59 -13.50
N MET A 210 -30.01 14.65 -14.12
CA MET A 210 -30.20 14.62 -15.57
C MET A 210 -30.74 15.96 -16.06
N ASN A 211 -29.98 16.63 -16.91
CA ASN A 211 -30.39 17.86 -17.58
C ASN A 211 -30.64 17.56 -19.07
N ASN A 212 -31.92 17.57 -19.46
CA ASN A 212 -32.31 17.42 -20.87
C ASN A 212 -32.07 18.75 -21.58
N THR A 213 -30.82 19.02 -21.96
CA THR A 213 -30.52 20.15 -22.83
C THR A 213 -31.06 19.87 -24.24
N ALA A 214 -31.59 20.91 -24.90
CA ALA A 214 -32.19 20.78 -26.22
C ALA A 214 -31.15 20.49 -27.32
N ASP A 215 -29.86 20.72 -27.05
CA ASP A 215 -28.78 20.35 -27.95
C ASP A 215 -28.46 18.86 -27.75
N ARG A 216 -28.74 18.05 -28.77
CA ARG A 216 -28.46 16.60 -28.78
C ARG A 216 -26.96 16.29 -28.90
N LYS A 217 -26.10 17.07 -28.26
CA LYS A 217 -24.65 16.88 -28.25
C LYS A 217 -24.23 16.20 -26.97
N VAL A 218 -23.22 15.36 -27.08
CA VAL A 218 -22.62 14.62 -25.97
C VAL A 218 -21.12 14.81 -26.11
N ASN A 219 -20.60 15.91 -25.57
CA ASN A 219 -19.19 16.28 -25.72
C ASN A 219 -18.36 15.69 -24.57
N THR A 220 -18.22 14.36 -24.57
CA THR A 220 -17.42 13.63 -23.58
C THR A 220 -15.96 14.07 -23.58
N GLY A 221 -15.37 14.32 -24.75
CA GLY A 221 -13.97 14.75 -24.85
C GLY A 221 -13.73 16.09 -24.14
N ALA A 222 -14.60 17.07 -24.38
CA ALA A 222 -14.57 18.35 -23.69
C ALA A 222 -14.77 18.20 -22.17
N ALA A 223 -15.65 17.29 -21.72
CA ALA A 223 -15.86 17.02 -20.30
C ALA A 223 -14.61 16.36 -19.65
N MET A 224 -13.93 15.47 -20.36
CA MET A 224 -12.65 14.88 -19.91
C MET A 224 -11.55 15.93 -19.79
N GLU A 225 -11.44 16.83 -20.76
CA GLU A 225 -10.50 17.95 -20.70
C GLU A 225 -10.83 18.91 -19.55
N PHE A 226 -12.12 19.16 -19.28
CA PHE A 226 -12.55 19.93 -18.11
C PHE A 226 -12.15 19.23 -16.81
N ALA A 227 -12.33 17.91 -16.71
CA ALA A 227 -11.91 17.15 -15.53
C ALA A 227 -10.40 17.26 -15.29
N ARG A 228 -9.60 17.10 -16.35
CA ARG A 228 -8.13 17.23 -16.31
C ARG A 228 -7.69 18.59 -15.78
N THR A 229 -8.30 19.67 -16.27
CA THR A 229 -7.86 21.04 -16.01
C THR A 229 -8.48 21.68 -14.78
N HIS A 230 -9.69 21.26 -14.39
CA HIS A 230 -10.47 21.88 -13.31
C HIS A 230 -10.78 20.93 -12.17
N MET A 231 -11.06 19.65 -12.41
CA MET A 231 -11.46 18.74 -11.33
C MET A 231 -10.26 18.14 -10.60
N PHE A 232 -9.22 17.72 -11.34
CA PHE A 232 -7.97 17.21 -10.78
C PHE A 232 -7.04 18.32 -10.27
N ASN A 233 -7.57 19.21 -9.43
CA ASN A 233 -6.86 20.35 -8.87
C ASN A 233 -6.78 20.26 -7.33
N GLN A 234 -5.61 20.56 -6.76
CA GLN A 234 -5.41 20.60 -5.31
C GLN A 234 -6.34 21.60 -4.61
N SER A 235 -6.69 22.72 -5.27
CA SER A 235 -7.66 23.68 -4.72
C SER A 235 -9.04 23.08 -4.46
N ASN A 236 -9.35 21.97 -5.15
CA ASN A 236 -10.62 21.26 -5.08
C ASN A 236 -10.54 20.02 -4.18
N GLY A 237 -9.43 19.84 -3.46
CA GLY A 237 -9.24 18.78 -2.47
C GLY A 237 -8.54 17.51 -2.98
N VAL A 238 -7.94 17.55 -4.18
CA VAL A 238 -7.13 16.44 -4.71
C VAL A 238 -5.86 16.27 -3.88
N ARG A 239 -5.51 15.02 -3.59
CA ARG A 239 -4.33 14.58 -2.85
C ARG A 239 -3.22 14.22 -3.83
N GLY A 240 -1.99 14.69 -3.54
CA GLY A 240 -0.86 14.57 -4.47
C GLY A 240 -0.30 13.15 -4.65
N GLU A 241 -0.21 12.38 -3.57
CA GLU A 241 0.40 11.03 -3.55
C GLU A 241 -0.67 9.92 -3.58
N VAL A 242 -1.81 10.19 -4.21
CA VAL A 242 -2.97 9.28 -4.25
C VAL A 242 -3.30 8.96 -5.70
N PRO A 243 -3.56 7.68 -6.05
CA PRO A 243 -4.05 7.31 -7.37
C PRO A 243 -5.25 8.16 -7.80
N ARG A 244 -5.14 8.81 -8.96
CA ARG A 244 -6.22 9.62 -9.55
C ARG A 244 -6.94 8.81 -10.60
N ILE A 245 -8.26 8.79 -10.52
CA ILE A 245 -9.10 7.98 -11.39
C ILE A 245 -10.16 8.88 -12.03
N LEU A 246 -10.27 8.84 -13.34
CA LEU A 246 -11.40 9.39 -14.07
C LEU A 246 -12.32 8.24 -14.49
N MET A 247 -13.58 8.34 -14.11
CA MET A 247 -14.63 7.41 -14.53
C MET A 247 -15.62 8.15 -15.43
N VAL A 248 -15.84 7.64 -16.64
CA VAL A 248 -16.86 8.16 -17.55
C VAL A 248 -18.02 7.19 -17.57
N ILE A 249 -19.21 7.67 -17.20
CA ILE A 249 -20.44 6.87 -17.29
C ILE A 249 -21.36 7.54 -18.31
N THR A 250 -21.69 6.82 -19.38
CA THR A 250 -22.48 7.34 -20.50
C THR A 250 -23.38 6.27 -21.10
N ASP A 251 -24.57 6.67 -21.56
CA ASP A 251 -25.50 5.85 -22.36
C ASP A 251 -25.55 6.27 -23.84
N GLU A 252 -24.64 7.17 -24.26
CA GLU A 252 -24.58 7.67 -25.63
C GLU A 252 -23.13 7.87 -26.10
N ASN A 253 -22.92 7.72 -27.41
CA ASN A 253 -21.63 8.00 -28.03
C ASN A 253 -21.34 9.49 -28.01
N SER A 254 -20.09 9.81 -27.73
CA SER A 254 -19.58 11.17 -27.81
C SER A 254 -19.68 11.73 -29.24
N THR A 255 -19.99 13.02 -29.32
CA THR A 255 -20.05 13.81 -30.55
C THR A 255 -18.74 14.55 -30.86
N ASP A 256 -17.75 14.48 -29.98
CA ASP A 256 -16.42 15.07 -30.14
C ASP A 256 -15.30 14.01 -30.02
N ASP A 257 -14.05 14.43 -30.16
CA ASP A 257 -12.92 13.51 -30.01
C ASP A 257 -12.66 13.21 -28.54
N VAL A 258 -12.61 11.92 -28.20
CA VAL A 258 -12.32 11.45 -26.84
C VAL A 258 -10.88 10.96 -26.68
N LEU A 259 -10.19 10.62 -27.78
CA LEU A 259 -8.88 10.00 -27.71
C LEU A 259 -7.82 10.98 -27.19
N GLU A 260 -7.74 12.19 -27.76
CA GLU A 260 -6.77 13.20 -27.35
C GLU A 260 -6.87 13.56 -25.86
N PRO A 261 -8.06 13.90 -25.30
CA PRO A 261 -8.16 14.20 -23.87
C PRO A 261 -7.86 12.98 -22.98
N ALA A 262 -8.24 11.78 -23.40
CA ALA A 262 -7.95 10.55 -22.66
C ALA A 262 -6.44 10.26 -22.59
N GLU A 263 -5.71 10.44 -23.70
CA GLU A 263 -4.26 10.30 -23.74
C GLU A 263 -3.56 11.33 -22.84
N LYS A 264 -4.04 12.58 -22.80
CA LYS A 264 -3.49 13.62 -21.91
C LYS A 264 -3.67 13.26 -20.43
N LEU A 265 -4.86 12.78 -20.05
CA LEU A 265 -5.13 12.33 -18.67
C LEU A 265 -4.19 11.19 -18.27
N ARG A 266 -4.05 10.17 -19.12
CA ARG A 266 -3.15 9.04 -18.87
C ARG A 266 -1.69 9.46 -18.82
N ALA A 267 -1.26 10.38 -19.70
CA ALA A 267 0.09 10.93 -19.66
C ALA A 267 0.39 11.70 -18.36
N GLU A 268 -0.64 12.22 -17.69
CA GLU A 268 -0.56 12.85 -16.37
C GLU A 268 -0.71 11.84 -15.20
N GLY A 269 -0.77 10.54 -15.48
CA GLY A 269 -0.90 9.49 -14.47
C GLY A 269 -2.30 9.31 -13.91
N VAL A 270 -3.34 9.75 -14.63
CA VAL A 270 -4.74 9.47 -14.28
C VAL A 270 -5.17 8.16 -14.94
N LEU A 271 -5.69 7.22 -14.14
CA LEU A 271 -6.32 6.01 -14.65
C LEU A 271 -7.72 6.35 -15.19
N THR A 272 -8.03 5.90 -16.40
CA THR A 272 -9.28 6.24 -17.08
C THR A 272 -10.16 5.01 -17.22
N TYR A 273 -11.43 5.11 -16.82
CA TYR A 273 -12.43 4.05 -16.91
C TYR A 273 -13.61 4.50 -17.76
N ALA A 274 -14.16 3.57 -18.55
CA ALA A 274 -15.35 3.80 -19.34
C ALA A 274 -16.45 2.82 -18.94
N ILE A 275 -17.61 3.35 -18.58
CA ILE A 275 -18.81 2.59 -18.24
C ILE A 275 -19.91 2.95 -19.25
N GLY A 276 -20.14 2.05 -20.21
CA GLY A 276 -21.16 2.20 -21.23
C GLY A 276 -22.48 1.57 -20.78
N LEU A 277 -23.56 2.35 -20.71
CA LEU A 277 -24.89 1.86 -20.34
C LEU A 277 -25.79 1.82 -21.58
N ALA A 278 -25.69 0.75 -22.35
CA ALA A 278 -26.51 0.57 -23.54
C ALA A 278 -27.99 0.34 -23.17
N GLU A 279 -28.79 1.40 -23.23
CA GLU A 279 -30.23 1.35 -22.99
C GLU A 279 -31.05 1.53 -24.28
N ASP A 280 -32.32 1.13 -24.25
CA ASP A 280 -33.29 1.34 -25.34
C ASP A 280 -32.86 0.83 -26.74
N GLY A 281 -32.01 -0.21 -26.78
CA GLY A 281 -31.48 -0.78 -28.02
C GLY A 281 -30.46 0.11 -28.73
N LYS A 282 -29.94 1.14 -28.05
CA LYS A 282 -28.78 1.90 -28.52
C LYS A 282 -27.54 1.00 -28.54
N ILE A 283 -26.68 1.21 -29.54
CA ILE A 283 -25.39 0.54 -29.64
C ILE A 283 -24.32 1.60 -29.38
N LEU A 284 -23.53 1.38 -28.33
CA LEU A 284 -22.37 2.20 -28.04
C LEU A 284 -21.18 1.76 -28.91
N ASP A 285 -20.41 2.75 -29.35
CA ASP A 285 -19.17 2.53 -30.07
C ASP A 285 -18.12 2.05 -29.07
N ARG A 286 -17.86 0.74 -29.11
CA ARG A 286 -16.88 0.10 -28.24
C ARG A 286 -15.47 0.65 -28.46
N ASP A 287 -15.12 1.05 -29.67
CA ASP A 287 -13.79 1.61 -29.94
C ASP A 287 -13.65 2.98 -29.26
N GLN A 288 -14.71 3.79 -29.29
CA GLN A 288 -14.74 5.06 -28.56
C GLN A 288 -14.65 4.85 -27.04
N LEU A 289 -15.40 3.88 -26.47
CA LEU A 289 -15.28 3.55 -25.05
C LEU A 289 -13.88 3.02 -24.70
N MET A 290 -13.25 2.26 -25.60
CA MET A 290 -11.87 1.79 -25.44
C MET A 290 -10.84 2.93 -25.50
N GLN A 291 -11.06 3.96 -26.34
CA GLN A 291 -10.20 5.15 -26.37
C GLN A 291 -10.24 5.91 -25.03
N ILE A 292 -11.43 5.99 -24.42
CA ILE A 292 -11.62 6.54 -23.07
C ILE A 292 -10.89 5.68 -22.05
N ALA A 293 -11.14 4.36 -22.02
CA ALA A 293 -10.60 3.45 -21.00
C ALA A 293 -9.06 3.27 -21.12
N GLY A 294 -8.53 3.16 -22.34
CA GLY A 294 -7.13 2.88 -22.63
C GLY A 294 -6.73 1.40 -22.48
N GLU A 295 -7.39 0.66 -21.58
CA GLU A 295 -7.14 -0.76 -21.32
C GLU A 295 -8.47 -1.54 -21.24
N ASP A 296 -8.42 -2.83 -21.56
CA ASP A 296 -9.63 -3.66 -21.67
C ASP A 296 -10.29 -3.88 -20.30
N ASP A 297 -9.47 -4.05 -19.27
CA ASP A 297 -9.92 -4.25 -17.88
C ASP A 297 -10.54 -2.98 -17.26
N HIS A 298 -10.39 -1.82 -17.92
CA HIS A 298 -11.01 -0.55 -17.51
C HIS A 298 -12.32 -0.24 -18.25
N LEU A 299 -12.74 -1.12 -19.17
CA LEU A 299 -13.96 -0.98 -19.95
C LEU A 299 -15.08 -1.86 -19.37
N PHE A 300 -16.14 -1.22 -18.88
CA PHE A 300 -17.34 -1.89 -18.39
C PHE A 300 -18.51 -1.56 -19.32
N ASN A 301 -19.03 -2.55 -20.03
CA ASN A 301 -20.21 -2.40 -20.87
C ASN A 301 -21.21 -3.50 -20.47
N PRO A 302 -21.98 -3.32 -19.38
CA PRO A 302 -22.96 -4.33 -18.96
C PRO A 302 -23.98 -4.57 -20.06
N ASP A 303 -24.01 -5.81 -20.57
CA ASP A 303 -25.01 -6.14 -21.59
C ASP A 303 -26.44 -5.97 -21.06
N HIS A 304 -26.72 -6.21 -19.76
CA HIS A 304 -27.99 -5.88 -19.07
C HIS A 304 -27.95 -5.97 -17.52
N ASP A 305 -26.88 -6.50 -16.90
CA ASP A 305 -26.78 -6.67 -15.44
C ASP A 305 -25.80 -5.67 -14.81
N ILE A 306 -26.34 -4.54 -14.37
CA ILE A 306 -25.58 -3.45 -13.77
C ILE A 306 -25.07 -3.78 -12.37
N SER A 307 -25.61 -4.81 -11.72
CA SER A 307 -25.07 -5.27 -10.44
C SER A 307 -23.65 -5.84 -10.57
N GLN A 308 -23.33 -6.40 -11.75
CA GLN A 308 -21.98 -6.88 -12.06
C GLN A 308 -20.98 -5.75 -12.25
N VAL A 309 -21.43 -4.55 -12.66
CA VAL A 309 -20.54 -3.38 -12.83
C VAL A 309 -20.00 -2.94 -11.48
N GLY A 310 -20.87 -2.82 -10.47
CA GLY A 310 -20.44 -2.46 -9.12
C GLY A 310 -19.46 -3.47 -8.52
N VAL A 311 -19.71 -4.77 -8.69
CA VAL A 311 -18.81 -5.83 -8.20
C VAL A 311 -17.51 -5.87 -9.01
N GLY A 312 -17.60 -5.71 -10.33
CA GLY A 312 -16.46 -5.69 -11.24
C GLY A 312 -15.50 -4.53 -10.94
N LEU A 313 -16.03 -3.32 -10.75
CA LEU A 313 -15.23 -2.15 -10.36
C LEU A 313 -14.52 -2.36 -9.02
N ILE A 314 -15.22 -2.88 -8.02
CA ILE A 314 -14.60 -3.13 -6.70
C ILE A 314 -13.52 -4.22 -6.81
N ASN A 315 -13.74 -5.26 -7.60
CA ASN A 315 -12.73 -6.29 -7.80
C ASN A 315 -11.50 -5.74 -8.53
N GLU A 316 -11.70 -4.92 -9.56
CA GLU A 316 -10.63 -4.23 -10.27
C GLU A 316 -9.83 -3.33 -9.31
N PHE A 317 -10.50 -2.45 -8.54
CA PHE A 317 -9.86 -1.61 -7.53
C PHE A 317 -9.13 -2.46 -6.48
N THR A 318 -9.67 -3.61 -6.09
CA THR A 318 -9.02 -4.52 -5.14
C THR A 318 -7.73 -5.10 -5.73
N VAL A 319 -7.68 -5.41 -7.02
CA VAL A 319 -6.48 -5.99 -7.65
C VAL A 319 -5.40 -4.93 -7.88
N HIS A 320 -5.77 -3.74 -8.37
CA HIS A 320 -4.80 -2.74 -8.82
C HIS A 320 -4.50 -1.64 -7.80
N ILE A 321 -5.42 -1.32 -6.89
CA ILE A 321 -5.26 -0.24 -5.90
C ILE A 321 -4.85 -0.81 -4.53
N CYS A 322 -5.32 -2.00 -4.16
CA CYS A 322 -5.02 -2.60 -2.84
C CYS A 322 -3.71 -3.43 -2.79
N ALA A 323 -2.86 -3.39 -3.82
CA ALA A 323 -1.76 -4.34 -3.98
C ALA A 323 -0.71 -4.31 -2.85
N ASP A 324 -0.32 -3.13 -2.34
CA ASP A 324 0.54 -2.99 -1.15
C ASP A 324 0.02 -1.89 -0.21
N PRO A 325 -0.75 -2.25 0.83
CA PRO A 325 -1.28 -1.30 1.78
C PRO A 325 -0.23 -0.80 2.78
N CYS A 326 0.98 -1.37 2.82
CA CYS A 326 2.07 -0.90 3.68
C CYS A 326 2.72 0.38 3.17
N VAL A 327 2.75 0.60 1.85
CA VAL A 327 3.19 1.88 1.27
C VAL A 327 2.31 3.02 1.78
N HIS A 328 1.03 2.75 2.01
CA HIS A 328 0.06 3.74 2.49
C HIS A 328 0.11 3.96 4.01
N ALA A 329 0.48 2.95 4.80
CA ALA A 329 0.60 3.05 6.26
C ALA A 329 1.92 3.69 6.75
N LEU A 330 2.95 3.75 5.91
CA LEU A 330 4.31 4.13 6.31
C LEU A 330 4.78 5.49 5.77
N HIS A 331 4.05 6.12 4.84
CA HIS A 331 4.52 7.34 4.19
C HIS A 331 3.84 8.62 4.69
N ASN A 332 4.58 9.33 5.54
CA ASN A 332 4.81 10.75 5.22
C ASN A 332 5.36 10.84 3.76
N HIS A 333 4.48 11.19 2.81
CA HIS A 333 4.71 12.11 1.68
C HIS A 333 5.92 11.99 0.71
N GLU A 334 6.54 10.85 0.39
CA GLU A 334 7.69 10.90 -0.57
C GLU A 334 7.86 9.79 -1.63
N HIS A 335 6.93 8.85 -1.86
CA HIS A 335 7.25 7.70 -2.73
C HIS A 335 6.22 7.23 -3.78
N PHE A 336 5.45 8.14 -4.39
CA PHE A 336 4.89 7.90 -5.73
C PHE A 336 5.55 8.77 -6.81
N ALA A 337 6.85 8.53 -7.02
CA ALA A 337 7.54 8.96 -8.24
C ALA A 337 8.46 7.84 -8.71
N ARG A 338 7.93 6.96 -9.58
CA ARG A 338 8.71 6.19 -10.56
C ARG A 338 7.85 5.68 -11.69
#